data_AF-A0A1H2T5E1-F1
#
_entry.id   AF-A0A1H2T5E1-F1
#
_cell.length_a   1.000
_cell.length_b   1.000
_cell.length_c   1.000
_cell.angle_alpha   90.00
_cell.angle_beta   90.00
_cell.angle_gamma   90.00
#
_symmetry.space_group_name_H-M   'P 1'
#
loop_
_entity.id
_entity.type
_entity.pdbx_description
1 polymer ?
#
loop_
_entity_poly.entity_id
_entity_poly.type
_entity_poly.pdbx_seq_one_letter_code
_entity_poly.pdbx_strand_id
1 'polypeptide(L)'
;MADGATIPEALESARDAVTSWILTAREFGDPVPEPGKGGESGRFVQRVPKSLHRKLTARAKQEGVSLNTLVLDFIAEGIGRRESHP
;
A
#
# COMPACT_ATOMS: atom_id res chain seq x y z
N MET A 1 19.90 -2.50 5.68
CA MET A 1 20.00 -1.30 4.80
C MET A 1 20.94 -1.69 3.66
N ALA A 2 20.68 -1.29 2.43
CA ALA A 2 21.49 -1.63 1.27
C ALA A 2 21.70 -0.38 0.41
N ASP A 3 22.91 -0.22 -0.12
CA ASP A 3 23.37 0.96 -0.84
C ASP A 3 24.54 0.63 -1.79
N GLY A 4 24.90 1.59 -2.65
CA GLY A 4 26.00 1.48 -3.60
C GLY A 4 26.15 2.75 -4.41
N ALA A 5 27.37 3.06 -4.89
CA ALA A 5 27.62 4.25 -5.70
C ALA A 5 27.11 4.07 -7.14
N THR A 6 26.94 2.82 -7.56
CA THR A 6 26.39 2.44 -8.86
C THR A 6 25.21 1.47 -8.72
N ILE A 7 24.38 1.36 -9.77
CA ILE A 7 23.24 0.42 -9.78
C ILE A 7 23.68 -1.04 -9.51
N PRO A 8 24.76 -1.56 -10.13
CA PRO A 8 25.23 -2.92 -9.85
C PRO A 8 25.64 -3.13 -8.39
N GLU A 9 26.39 -2.19 -7.81
CA GLU A 9 26.83 -2.27 -6.41
C GLU A 9 25.64 -2.26 -5.43
N ALA A 10 24.67 -1.38 -5.68
CA ALA A 10 23.46 -1.32 -4.86
C ALA A 10 22.65 -2.63 -4.93
N LEU A 11 22.64 -3.29 -6.09
CA LEU A 11 21.94 -4.56 -6.27
C LEU A 11 22.66 -5.72 -5.55
N GLU A 12 23.99 -5.72 -5.57
CA GLU A 12 24.80 -6.70 -4.85
C GLU A 12 24.63 -6.54 -3.33
N SER A 13 24.77 -5.30 -2.82
CA SER A 13 24.52 -4.95 -1.43
C SER A 13 23.10 -5.32 -0.98
N ALA A 14 22.10 -5.14 -1.85
CA ALA A 14 20.73 -5.55 -1.56
C ALA A 14 20.57 -7.06 -1.41
N ARG A 15 21.26 -7.86 -2.24
CA ARG A 15 21.23 -9.34 -2.14
C ARG A 15 21.88 -9.82 -0.85
N ASP A 16 22.99 -9.21 -0.46
CA ASP A 16 23.68 -9.55 0.78
C ASP A 16 22.85 -9.17 2.01
N ALA A 17 22.24 -7.99 1.99
CA ALA A 17 21.33 -7.54 3.06
C ALA A 17 20.13 -8.49 3.24
N VAL A 18 19.53 -8.95 2.14
CA VAL A 18 18.43 -9.94 2.18
C VAL A 18 18.91 -11.26 2.78
N THR A 19 20.07 -11.76 2.34
CA THR A 19 20.66 -13.01 2.86
C THR A 19 20.91 -12.91 4.36
N SER A 20 21.55 -11.83 4.80
CA SER A 20 21.86 -11.57 6.21
C SER A 20 20.60 -11.49 7.07
N TRP A 21 19.57 -10.80 6.58
CA TRP A 21 18.28 -10.71 7.26
C TRP A 21 17.60 -12.08 7.39
N ILE A 22 17.56 -12.90 6.33
CA ILE A 22 16.94 -14.24 6.37
C ILE A 22 17.66 -15.14 7.37
N LEU A 23 18.99 -15.12 7.41
CA LEU A 23 19.77 -15.90 8.37
C LEU A 23 19.46 -15.49 9.81
N THR A 24 19.44 -14.18 10.07
CA THR A 24 19.09 -13.62 11.38
C THR A 24 17.67 -14.00 11.79
N ALA A 25 16.69 -13.83 10.90
CA ALA A 25 15.30 -14.21 11.16
C ALA A 25 15.18 -15.69 11.53
N ARG A 26 15.91 -16.57 10.84
CA ARG A 26 15.94 -18.01 11.16
C ARG A 26 16.60 -18.30 12.51
N GLU A 27 17.67 -17.59 12.86
CA GLU A 27 18.36 -17.72 14.14
C GLU A 27 17.44 -17.38 15.33
N PHE A 28 16.66 -16.31 15.20
CA PHE A 28 15.74 -15.85 16.24
C PHE A 28 14.34 -16.48 16.16
N GLY A 29 14.08 -17.34 15.18
CA GLY A 29 12.78 -17.99 14.99
C GLY A 29 11.68 -17.08 14.45
N ASP A 30 12.04 -15.95 13.86
CA ASP A 30 11.11 -15.04 13.20
C ASP A 30 10.54 -15.69 11.91
N PRO A 31 9.26 -15.46 11.59
CA PRO A 31 8.66 -15.98 10.37
C PRO A 31 9.26 -15.29 9.14
N VAL A 32 9.90 -16.07 8.27
CA VAL A 32 10.39 -15.59 6.96
C VAL A 32 9.22 -15.61 5.97
N PRO A 33 8.81 -14.46 5.39
CA PRO A 33 7.73 -14.43 4.42
C PRO A 33 8.20 -15.07 3.10
N GLU A 34 7.28 -15.80 2.45
CA GLU A 34 7.54 -16.25 1.08
C GLU A 34 7.68 -15.05 0.14
N PRO A 35 8.53 -15.13 -0.90
CA PRO A 35 8.59 -14.13 -1.94
C PRO A 35 7.18 -13.83 -2.49
N GLY A 36 6.79 -12.55 -2.50
CA GLY A 36 5.46 -12.12 -2.98
C GLY A 36 4.32 -12.26 -1.98
N LYS A 37 4.55 -12.77 -0.75
CA LYS A 37 3.55 -12.77 0.35
C LYS A 37 3.49 -11.47 1.15
N GLY A 38 4.22 -10.42 0.73
CA GLY A 38 3.91 -9.08 1.20
C GLY A 38 2.49 -8.78 0.78
N GLY A 39 1.55 -8.77 1.73
CA GLY A 39 0.12 -8.66 1.43
C GLY A 39 -0.20 -7.46 0.55
N GLU A 40 -1.43 -7.43 0.03
CA GLU A 40 -1.89 -6.32 -0.81
C GLU A 40 -1.63 -4.98 -0.10
N SER A 41 -0.87 -4.11 -0.75
CA SER A 41 -0.68 -2.77 -0.24
C SER A 41 -2.05 -2.10 -0.14
N GLY A 42 -2.43 -1.58 1.03
CA GLY A 42 -3.64 -0.74 1.17
C GLY A 42 -3.60 0.54 0.32
N ARG A 43 -2.50 0.78 -0.41
CA ARG A 43 -2.34 1.88 -1.35
C ARG A 43 -3.01 1.55 -2.69
N PHE A 44 -4.18 2.12 -2.89
CA PHE A 44 -4.88 2.12 -4.17
C PHE A 44 -4.71 3.47 -4.87
N VAL A 45 -4.22 3.47 -6.12
CA VAL A 45 -4.03 4.69 -6.93
C VAL A 45 -4.88 4.62 -8.19
N GLN A 46 -5.90 5.48 -8.26
CA GLN A 46 -6.80 5.55 -9.40
C GLN A 46 -6.81 6.96 -10.02
N ARG A 47 -6.78 7.03 -11.35
CA ARG A 47 -7.04 8.27 -12.08
C ARG A 47 -8.55 8.48 -12.22
N VAL A 48 -9.01 9.70 -11.92
CA VAL A 48 -10.41 10.10 -12.06
C VAL A 48 -10.52 11.41 -12.85
N PRO A 49 -11.65 11.69 -13.52
CA PRO A 49 -11.88 12.97 -14.17
C PRO A 49 -11.73 14.16 -13.19
N LYS A 50 -11.20 15.29 -13.68
CA LYS A 50 -10.99 16.51 -12.85
C LYS A 50 -12.28 16.99 -12.17
N SER A 51 -13.40 16.84 -12.85
CA SER A 51 -14.72 17.21 -12.32
C SER A 51 -15.12 16.36 -11.11
N LEU A 52 -14.86 15.05 -11.15
CA LEU A 52 -15.13 14.14 -10.03
C LEU A 52 -14.21 14.43 -8.85
N HIS A 53 -12.91 14.59 -9.10
CA HIS A 53 -11.96 14.97 -8.05
C HIS A 53 -12.42 16.26 -7.34
N ARG A 54 -12.79 17.31 -8.09
CA ARG A 54 -13.27 18.58 -7.50
C ARG A 54 -14.49 18.38 -6.61
N LYS A 55 -15.47 17.56 -7.04
CA LYS A 55 -16.67 17.26 -6.24
C LYS A 55 -16.30 16.56 -4.93
N LEU A 56 -15.45 15.53 -5.00
CA LEU A 56 -15.01 14.79 -3.81
C LEU A 56 -14.20 15.68 -2.84
N THR A 57 -13.28 16.49 -3.35
CA THR A 57 -12.50 17.42 -2.51
C THR A 57 -13.40 18.45 -1.81
N ALA A 58 -14.38 19.01 -2.52
CA ALA A 58 -15.31 19.98 -1.94
C ALA A 58 -16.17 19.34 -0.83
N ARG A 59 -16.66 18.10 -1.06
CA ARG A 59 -17.45 17.36 -0.08
C ARG A 59 -16.63 16.99 1.16
N ALA A 60 -15.40 16.49 0.98
CA ALA A 60 -14.51 16.15 2.09
C ALA A 60 -14.22 17.37 2.97
N LYS A 61 -14.00 18.54 2.35
CA LYS A 61 -13.83 19.81 3.06
C LYS A 61 -15.08 20.20 3.86
N GLN A 62 -16.29 20.04 3.30
CA GLN A 62 -17.54 20.32 4.01
C GLN A 62 -17.74 19.39 5.21
N GLU A 63 -17.32 18.14 5.12
CA GLU A 63 -17.41 17.15 6.20
C GLU A 63 -16.27 17.24 7.21
N GLY A 64 -15.22 18.02 6.92
CA GLY A 64 -14.05 18.15 7.80
C GLY A 64 -13.14 16.92 7.83
N VAL A 65 -13.19 16.08 6.79
CA VAL A 65 -12.41 14.84 6.67
C VAL A 65 -11.41 14.90 5.51
N SER A 66 -10.47 13.96 5.48
CA SER A 66 -9.56 13.83 4.34
C SER A 66 -10.29 13.30 3.10
N LEU A 67 -9.78 13.60 1.91
CA LEU A 67 -10.31 13.03 0.66
C LEU A 67 -10.29 11.48 0.69
N ASN A 68 -9.22 10.90 1.25
CA ASN A 68 -9.09 9.45 1.35
C ASN A 68 -10.13 8.84 2.27
N THR A 69 -10.44 9.49 3.40
CA THR A 69 -11.49 9.07 4.33
C THR A 69 -12.85 9.05 3.64
N LEU A 70 -13.22 10.16 2.98
CA LEU A 70 -14.49 10.24 2.27
C LEU A 70 -14.61 9.17 1.16
N VAL A 71 -13.54 8.94 0.41
CA VAL A 71 -13.52 7.92 -0.65
C VAL A 71 -13.66 6.52 -0.06
N LEU A 72 -12.99 6.24 1.06
CA LEU A 72 -13.11 4.97 1.78
C LEU A 72 -14.56 4.73 2.23
N ASP A 73 -15.21 5.73 2.81
CA ASP A 73 -16.59 5.63 3.28
C ASP A 73 -17.56 5.32 2.12
N PHE A 74 -17.41 5.99 0.97
CA PHE A 74 -18.21 5.71 -0.22
C PHE A 74 -17.94 4.31 -0.82
N ILE A 75 -16.71 3.82 -0.77
CA ILE A 75 -16.40 2.45 -1.22
C ILE A 75 -17.07 1.43 -0.30
N ALA A 76 -16.96 1.60 1.02
CA ALA A 76 -17.57 0.72 2.00
C ALA A 76 -19.10 0.70 1.87
N GLU A 77 -19.72 1.88 1.72
CA GLU A 77 -21.17 2.01 1.49
C GLU A 77 -21.60 1.33 0.18
N GLY A 78 -20.83 1.55 -0.90
CA GLY A 78 -21.10 0.96 -2.21
C GLY A 78 -21.04 -0.57 -2.22
N ILE A 79 -20.11 -1.17 -1.47
CA ILE A 79 -20.02 -2.62 -1.28
C ILE A 79 -21.24 -3.12 -0.49
N GLY A 80 -21.52 -2.51 0.67
CA GLY A 80 -22.64 -2.94 1.53
C GLY A 80 -24.01 -2.87 0.82
N ARG A 81 -24.24 -1.85 -0.02
CA ARG A 81 -25.47 -1.73 -0.82
C ARG A 81 -25.64 -2.85 -1.86
N ARG A 82 -24.54 -3.33 -2.46
CA ARG A 82 -24.58 -4.42 -3.46
C ARG A 82 -24.78 -5.78 -2.80
N GLU A 83 -24.17 -6.00 -1.63
CA GLU A 83 -24.36 -7.26 -0.89
C GLU A 83 -25.76 -7.38 -0.30
N SER A 84 -26.41 -6.26 0.03
CA SER A 84 -27.77 -6.24 0.56
C SER A 84 -28.87 -6.36 -0.51
N HIS A 85 -28.54 -6.26 -1.80
CA HIS A 85 -29.48 -6.40 -2.92
C HIS A 85 -28.96 -7.47 -3.90
N PRO A 86 -29.19 -8.76 -3.61
CA PRO A 86 -28.84 -9.85 -4.53
C PRO A 86 -29.66 -9.82 -5.82
#